data_AF-A0A966L8L7-F1
#
_entry.id   AF-A0A966L8L7-F1
#
_cell.length_a   1.000
_cell.length_b   1.000
_cell.length_c   1.000
_cell.angle_alpha   90.00
_cell.angle_beta   90.00
_cell.angle_gamma   90.00
#
_symmetry.space_group_name_H-M   'P 1'
#
loop_
_entity.id
_entity.type
_entity.pdbx_description
1 polymer ?
#
loop_
_entity_poly.entity_id
_entity_poly.type
_entity_poly.pdbx_seq_one_letter_code
_entity_poly.pdbx_strand_id
1 'polypeptide(L)'
;MSKNYHTKSRRAGWIMIGITNQGGVAAGHKSLKSAIEEQRKTLEIFPLLSYIYFCPDFEGNLCYGVSRENINLIHEIRKEFLGQFRKPNCGMISASLKNFKNLSKALMVGDRLEDEEAAKNAGIHFLSADIWRFPPNDREF
;
A
#
# COMPACT_ATOMS: atom_id res chain seq x y z
N MET A 1 -16.42 24.56 1.37
CA MET A 1 -15.24 24.45 2.26
C MET A 1 -14.67 23.04 2.17
N SER A 2 -13.54 22.85 1.48
CA SER A 2 -12.88 21.55 1.36
C SER A 2 -11.81 21.43 2.45
N LYS A 3 -11.93 20.43 3.33
CA LYS A 3 -10.97 20.17 4.41
C LYS A 3 -9.77 19.39 3.84
N ASN A 4 -8.60 20.04 3.84
CA ASN A 4 -7.33 19.44 3.45
C ASN A 4 -6.79 18.56 4.59
N TYR A 5 -6.83 17.23 4.42
CA TYR A 5 -6.26 16.27 5.36
C TYR A 5 -4.90 15.78 4.88
N HIS A 6 -3.82 16.51 5.18
CA HIS A 6 -2.45 16.06 4.91
C HIS A 6 -1.49 16.44 6.04
N THR A 7 -1.51 15.68 7.15
CA THR A 7 -0.43 15.66 8.14
C THR A 7 0.77 14.91 7.57
N LYS A 8 1.56 15.64 6.77
CA LYS A 8 2.79 15.17 6.10
C LYS A 8 3.93 15.01 7.11
N SER A 9 4.30 13.78 7.45
CA SER A 9 5.69 13.50 7.83
C SER A 9 6.47 13.15 6.55
N ARG A 10 7.20 14.13 6.02
CA ARG A 10 7.98 14.04 4.78
C ARG A 10 9.46 14.01 5.12
N ARG A 11 10.00 12.86 5.52
CA ARG A 11 11.46 12.71 5.46
C ARG A 11 11.82 12.62 3.96
N ALA A 12 12.57 13.61 3.46
CA ALA A 12 13.04 13.71 2.08
C ALA A 12 11.97 13.79 0.97
N GLY A 13 10.76 14.30 1.26
CA GLY A 13 9.73 14.55 0.23
C GLY A 13 8.93 13.33 -0.23
N TRP A 14 9.19 12.15 0.33
CA TRP A 14 8.42 10.93 0.08
C TRP A 14 7.12 10.89 0.89
N ILE A 15 6.14 10.13 0.39
CA ILE A 15 4.93 9.75 1.13
C ILE A 15 4.98 8.22 1.29
N MET A 16 5.01 7.73 2.53
CA MET A 16 5.10 6.30 2.79
C MET A 16 3.70 5.69 2.83
N ILE A 17 3.46 4.67 2.01
CA ILE A 17 2.18 3.97 1.88
C ILE A 17 2.42 2.48 2.05
N GLY A 18 1.57 1.80 2.83
CA GLY A 18 1.59 0.35 2.96
C GLY A 18 0.70 -0.30 1.90
N ILE A 19 1.16 -1.41 1.31
CA ILE A 19 0.44 -2.20 0.31
C ILE A 19 0.52 -3.68 0.73
N THR A 20 -0.61 -4.29 1.12
CA THR A 20 -0.57 -5.66 1.68
C THR A 20 -1.72 -6.57 1.24
N ASN A 21 -1.38 -7.81 0.90
CA ASN A 21 -2.35 -8.90 0.80
C ASN A 21 -2.72 -9.35 2.23
N GLN A 22 -4.00 -9.55 2.51
CA GLN A 22 -4.55 -10.00 3.81
C GLN A 22 -5.47 -11.22 3.60
N GLY A 23 -5.00 -12.20 2.83
CA GLY A 23 -5.77 -13.39 2.44
C GLY A 23 -6.22 -14.29 3.61
N GLY A 24 -5.66 -14.10 4.81
CA GLY A 24 -6.16 -14.74 6.03
C GLY A 24 -7.63 -14.40 6.32
N VAL A 25 -8.14 -13.29 5.79
CA VAL A 25 -9.57 -12.94 5.87
C VAL A 25 -10.41 -13.90 5.02
N ALA A 26 -10.10 -14.03 3.72
CA ALA A 26 -10.82 -14.96 2.84
C ALA A 26 -10.64 -16.44 3.23
N ALA A 27 -9.50 -16.80 3.82
CA ALA A 27 -9.26 -18.14 4.36
C ALA A 27 -10.01 -18.42 5.69
N GLY A 28 -10.67 -17.43 6.29
CA GLY A 28 -11.38 -17.59 7.56
C GLY A 28 -10.48 -17.64 8.81
N HIS A 29 -9.17 -17.40 8.67
CA HIS A 29 -8.22 -17.39 9.78
C HIS A 29 -8.29 -16.11 10.64
N LYS A 30 -8.80 -15.01 10.08
CA LYS A 30 -9.03 -13.76 10.82
C LYS A 30 -10.25 -13.02 10.26
N SER A 31 -10.91 -12.22 11.10
CA SER A 31 -12.01 -11.37 10.63
C SER A 31 -11.49 -10.14 9.89
N LEU A 32 -12.33 -9.56 9.02
CA LEU A 32 -12.04 -8.27 8.38
C LEU A 32 -11.79 -7.16 9.42
N LYS A 33 -12.58 -7.13 10.50
CA LYS A 33 -12.39 -6.19 11.61
C LYS A 33 -11.00 -6.31 12.24
N SER A 34 -10.53 -7.53 12.45
CA SER A 34 -9.18 -7.79 12.97
C SER A 34 -8.09 -7.33 11.99
N ALA A 35 -8.26 -7.58 10.69
CA ALA A 35 -7.32 -7.12 9.67
C ALA A 35 -7.24 -5.57 9.60
N ILE A 36 -8.38 -4.87 9.69
CA ILE A 36 -8.43 -3.40 9.76
C ILE A 36 -7.70 -2.89 11.00
N GLU A 37 -7.93 -3.52 12.15
CA GLU A 37 -7.31 -3.12 13.42
C GLU A 37 -5.79 -3.31 13.40
N GLU A 38 -5.31 -4.39 12.79
CA GLU A 38 -3.87 -4.61 12.56
C GLU A 38 -3.24 -3.46 11.74
N GLN A 39 -3.95 -2.96 10.71
CA GLN A 39 -3.44 -1.86 9.90
C GLN A 39 -3.42 -0.54 10.68
N ARG A 40 -4.41 -0.30 11.55
CA ARG A 40 -4.40 0.87 12.47
C ARG A 40 -3.22 0.81 13.43
N LYS A 41 -3.01 -0.32 14.09
CA LYS A 41 -1.86 -0.52 15.00
C LYS A 41 -0.53 -0.35 14.26
N THR A 42 -0.45 -0.81 13.01
CA THR A 42 0.74 -0.60 12.17
C THR A 42 0.98 0.90 11.92
N LEU A 43 -0.05 1.69 11.63
CA LEU A 43 0.07 3.14 11.48
C LEU A 43 0.47 3.84 12.80
N GLU A 44 0.07 3.32 13.95
CA GLU A 44 0.51 3.84 15.25
C GLU A 44 1.99 3.57 15.51
N ILE A 45 2.44 2.34 15.25
CA ILE A 45 3.84 1.92 15.44
C ILE A 45 4.78 2.63 14.46
N PHE A 46 4.34 2.85 13.22
CA PHE A 46 5.15 3.47 12.17
C PHE A 46 4.63 4.87 11.82
N PRO A 47 5.03 5.93 12.54
CA PRO A 47 4.50 7.28 12.36
C PRO A 47 4.78 7.87 10.96
N LEU A 48 5.81 7.39 10.27
CA LEU A 48 6.10 7.81 8.89
C LEU A 48 5.10 7.26 7.87
N LEU A 49 4.46 6.12 8.17
CA LEU A 49 3.46 5.50 7.31
C LEU A 49 2.19 6.36 7.34
N SER A 50 1.75 6.82 6.18
CA SER A 50 0.64 7.78 6.08
C SER A 50 -0.70 7.08 5.87
N TYR A 51 -0.69 5.96 5.15
CA TYR A 51 -1.89 5.24 4.74
C TYR A 51 -1.54 3.80 4.38
N ILE A 52 -2.48 2.87 4.51
CA ILE A 52 -2.31 1.46 4.09
C ILE A 52 -3.47 1.07 3.19
N TYR A 53 -3.14 0.48 2.04
CA TYR A 53 -4.10 -0.26 1.20
C TYR A 53 -3.92 -1.75 1.48
N PHE A 54 -5.03 -2.45 1.70
CA PHE A 54 -5.00 -3.90 1.80
C PHE A 54 -6.13 -4.59 1.06
N CYS A 55 -5.82 -5.76 0.52
CA CYS A 55 -6.75 -6.63 -0.18
C CYS A 55 -7.02 -7.90 0.66
N PRO A 56 -8.25 -8.12 1.15
CA PRO A 56 -8.57 -9.26 2.00
C PRO A 56 -8.97 -10.54 1.23
N ASP A 57 -9.31 -10.42 -0.05
CA ASP A 57 -9.81 -11.53 -0.86
C ASP A 57 -8.75 -12.13 -1.81
N PHE A 58 -9.06 -13.31 -2.36
CA PHE A 58 -8.19 -13.99 -3.32
C PHE A 58 -8.36 -13.46 -4.74
N GLU A 59 -9.58 -13.02 -5.08
CA GLU A 59 -9.92 -12.53 -6.42
C GLU A 59 -9.47 -11.08 -6.67
N GLY A 60 -9.07 -10.34 -5.63
CA GLY A 60 -8.67 -8.95 -5.77
C GLY A 60 -9.83 -8.01 -6.06
N ASN A 61 -11.06 -8.36 -5.68
CA ASN A 61 -12.25 -7.54 -5.82
C ASN A 61 -12.41 -6.54 -4.68
N LEU A 62 -11.82 -6.82 -3.51
CA LEU A 62 -11.93 -5.97 -2.34
C LEU A 62 -10.62 -5.22 -2.07
N CYS A 63 -10.76 -3.94 -1.76
CA CYS A 63 -9.66 -3.11 -1.28
C CYS A 63 -10.15 -2.12 -0.25
N TYR A 64 -9.43 -2.05 0.85
CA TYR A 64 -9.67 -1.15 1.96
C TYR A 64 -8.46 -0.25 2.11
N GLY A 65 -8.74 1.03 2.34
CA GLY A 65 -7.73 2.02 2.64
C GLY A 65 -7.87 2.45 4.09
N VAL A 66 -6.79 2.37 4.86
CA VAL A 66 -6.78 2.70 6.29
C VAL A 66 -5.85 3.88 6.52
N SER A 67 -6.38 4.90 7.19
CA SER A 67 -5.62 5.97 7.82
C SER A 67 -5.82 5.91 9.33
N ARG A 68 -5.14 6.79 10.07
CA ARG A 68 -5.32 6.90 11.53
C ARG A 68 -6.74 7.28 11.93
N GLU A 69 -7.44 8.03 11.09
CA GLU A 69 -8.76 8.58 11.40
C GLU A 69 -9.90 7.81 10.71
N ASN A 70 -9.64 7.30 9.50
CA ASN A 70 -10.70 6.84 8.59
C ASN A 70 -10.36 5.52 7.92
N ILE A 71 -11.41 4.79 7.54
CA ILE A 71 -11.37 3.63 6.65
C ILE A 71 -12.16 3.98 5.40
N ASN A 72 -11.61 3.66 4.22
CA ASN A 72 -12.25 3.89 2.92
C ASN A 72 -12.41 2.57 2.17
N LEU A 73 -13.58 2.36 1.55
CA LEU A 73 -13.85 1.24 0.66
C LEU A 73 -13.32 1.58 -0.73
N ILE A 74 -12.02 1.36 -0.94
CA ILE A 74 -11.31 1.78 -2.17
C ILE A 74 -11.92 1.15 -3.42
N HIS A 75 -12.36 -0.11 -3.32
CA HIS A 75 -13.02 -0.81 -4.43
C HIS A 75 -14.33 -0.14 -4.89
N GLU A 76 -15.04 0.58 -4.03
CA GLU A 76 -16.23 1.35 -4.42
C GLU A 76 -15.87 2.66 -5.15
N ILE A 77 -14.72 3.24 -4.78
CA ILE A 77 -14.21 4.52 -5.30
C ILE A 77 -13.39 4.33 -6.60
N ARG A 78 -12.78 3.15 -6.75
CA ARG A 78 -11.87 2.79 -7.85
C ARG A 78 -12.32 1.49 -8.51
N LYS A 79 -13.55 1.51 -9.02
CA LYS A 79 -14.18 0.35 -9.67
C LYS A 79 -13.40 -0.15 -10.89
N GLU A 80 -12.58 0.72 -11.50
CA GLU A 80 -11.69 0.34 -12.60
C GLU A 80 -10.62 -0.69 -12.22
N PHE A 81 -10.39 -0.95 -10.92
CA PHE A 81 -9.40 -1.90 -10.42
C PHE A 81 -10.01 -3.13 -9.74
N LEU A 82 -11.32 -3.39 -9.91
CA LEU A 82 -11.93 -4.65 -9.47
C LEU A 82 -11.23 -5.85 -10.14
N GLY A 83 -10.95 -6.89 -9.37
CA GLY A 83 -10.16 -8.05 -9.78
C GLY A 83 -8.64 -7.81 -9.79
N GLN A 84 -8.18 -6.60 -9.47
CA GLN A 84 -6.77 -6.21 -9.61
C GLN A 84 -6.12 -5.80 -8.28
N PHE A 85 -6.84 -5.83 -7.16
CA PHE A 85 -6.30 -5.33 -5.91
C PHE A 85 -5.31 -6.28 -5.23
N ARG A 86 -5.44 -7.59 -5.44
CA ARG A 86 -4.52 -8.57 -4.84
C ARG A 86 -3.21 -8.61 -5.62
N LYS A 87 -2.07 -8.44 -4.94
CA LYS A 87 -0.76 -8.69 -5.55
C LYS A 87 -0.69 -10.16 -6.01
N PRO A 88 -0.14 -10.46 -7.20
CA PRO A 88 0.78 -9.64 -8.00
C PRO A 88 0.12 -8.61 -8.93
N ASN A 89 -1.20 -8.44 -8.92
CA ASN A 89 -1.85 -7.35 -9.67
C ASN A 89 -1.52 -5.98 -9.04
N CYS A 90 -1.62 -4.92 -9.83
CA CYS A 90 -1.18 -3.58 -9.44
C CYS A 90 -2.26 -2.66 -8.85
N GLY A 91 -3.49 -3.14 -8.68
CA GLY A 91 -4.65 -2.29 -8.36
C GLY A 91 -4.52 -1.48 -7.08
N MET A 92 -3.90 -2.03 -6.02
CA MET A 92 -3.64 -1.25 -4.79
C MET A 92 -2.63 -0.12 -5.04
N ILE A 93 -1.55 -0.38 -5.79
CA ILE A 93 -0.54 0.61 -6.14
C ILE A 93 -1.18 1.69 -7.03
N SER A 94 -1.87 1.29 -8.10
CA SER A 94 -2.53 2.19 -9.05
C SER A 94 -3.59 3.07 -8.37
N ALA A 95 -4.38 2.50 -7.44
CA ALA A 95 -5.32 3.28 -6.63
C ALA A 95 -4.61 4.30 -5.75
N SER A 96 -3.47 3.95 -5.14
CA SER A 96 -2.67 4.87 -4.33
C SER A 96 -2.10 6.01 -5.19
N LEU A 97 -1.52 5.72 -6.35
CA LEU A 97 -0.95 6.74 -7.26
C LEU A 97 -2.01 7.73 -7.75
N LYS A 98 -3.24 7.28 -7.99
CA LYS A 98 -4.36 8.17 -8.34
C LYS A 98 -4.85 9.03 -7.17
N ASN A 99 -4.67 8.59 -5.93
CA ASN A 99 -5.11 9.34 -4.75
C ASN A 99 -4.15 10.47 -4.36
N PHE A 100 -2.86 10.32 -4.65
CA PHE A 100 -1.84 11.33 -4.34
C PHE A 100 -1.49 12.15 -5.58
N LYS A 101 -1.65 13.47 -5.50
CA LYS A 101 -1.31 14.39 -6.60
C LYS A 101 0.17 14.79 -6.58
N ASN A 102 0.70 15.14 -7.74
CA ASN A 102 2.05 15.69 -7.93
C ASN A 102 3.18 14.74 -7.51
N LEU A 103 3.04 13.45 -7.81
CA LEU A 103 4.11 12.47 -7.68
C LEU A 103 4.96 12.47 -8.96
N SER A 104 6.27 12.65 -8.82
CA SER A 104 7.21 12.55 -9.95
C SER A 104 7.81 11.15 -10.12
N LYS A 105 7.80 10.34 -9.05
CA LYS A 105 8.30 8.97 -9.03
C LYS A 105 7.66 8.17 -7.91
N ALA A 106 7.75 6.85 -8.02
CA ALA A 106 7.31 5.89 -7.01
C ALA A 106 8.29 4.70 -6.94
N LEU A 107 8.38 4.10 -5.75
CA LEU A 107 9.22 2.96 -5.46
C LEU A 107 8.42 1.99 -4.58
N MET A 108 8.32 0.73 -4.99
CA MET A 108 7.84 -0.36 -4.14
C MET A 108 9.03 -1.01 -3.45
N VAL A 109 8.94 -1.20 -2.14
CA VAL A 109 9.90 -1.99 -1.36
C VAL A 109 9.17 -3.20 -0.80
N GLY A 110 9.65 -4.40 -1.07
CA GLY A 110 9.02 -5.65 -0.65
C GLY A 110 9.99 -6.83 -0.61
N ASP A 111 9.57 -7.91 0.03
CA ASP A 111 10.36 -9.13 0.22
C ASP A 111 9.86 -10.31 -0.61
N ARG A 112 8.64 -10.21 -1.18
CA ARG A 112 8.02 -11.30 -1.94
C ARG A 112 8.06 -11.06 -3.44
N LEU A 113 8.06 -12.15 -4.21
CA LEU A 113 7.93 -12.11 -5.66
C LEU A 113 6.65 -11.36 -6.10
N GLU A 114 5.55 -11.50 -5.35
CA GLU A 114 4.30 -10.78 -5.65
C GLU A 114 4.43 -9.26 -5.50
N ASP A 115 5.37 -8.76 -4.69
CA ASP A 115 5.63 -7.32 -4.57
C ASP A 115 6.36 -6.77 -5.79
N GLU A 116 7.37 -7.52 -6.25
CA GLU A 116 8.14 -7.18 -7.45
C GLU A 116 7.25 -7.19 -8.69
N GLU A 117 6.43 -8.23 -8.84
CA GLU A 117 5.49 -8.33 -9.95
C GLU A 117 4.43 -7.22 -9.90
N ALA A 118 3.91 -6.89 -8.72
CA ALA A 118 2.96 -5.78 -8.57
C ALA A 118 3.59 -4.43 -8.94
N ALA A 119 4.84 -4.19 -8.55
CA ALA A 119 5.57 -2.98 -8.92
C ALA A 119 5.79 -2.89 -10.44
N LYS A 120 6.22 -3.99 -11.06
CA LYS A 120 6.38 -4.11 -12.52
C LYS A 120 5.06 -3.86 -13.24
N ASN A 121 3.97 -4.48 -12.79
CA ASN A 121 2.63 -4.31 -13.36
C ASN A 121 2.08 -2.87 -13.17
N ALA A 122 2.55 -2.15 -12.15
CA ALA A 122 2.24 -0.74 -11.94
C ALA A 122 3.14 0.21 -12.74
N GLY A 123 4.20 -0.29 -13.37
CA GLY A 123 5.21 0.52 -14.05
C GLY A 123 6.05 1.38 -13.10
N ILE A 124 6.30 0.91 -11.87
CA ILE A 124 7.13 1.61 -10.88
C ILE A 124 8.38 0.80 -10.54
N HIS A 125 9.41 1.46 -10.00
CA HIS A 125 10.61 0.77 -9.56
C HIS A 125 10.31 -0.17 -8.38
N PHE A 126 11.02 -1.30 -8.37
CA PHE A 126 11.06 -2.23 -7.24
C PHE A 126 12.44 -2.22 -6.61
N LEU A 127 12.48 -2.42 -5.29
CA LEU A 127 13.70 -2.68 -4.55
C LEU A 127 13.42 -3.73 -3.48
N SER A 128 14.26 -4.76 -3.40
CA SER A 128 14.08 -5.77 -2.36
C SER A 128 14.26 -5.18 -0.96
N ALA A 129 13.49 -5.68 0.00
CA ALA A 129 13.57 -5.24 1.38
C ALA A 129 14.95 -5.50 2.01
N ASP A 130 15.67 -6.54 1.56
CA ASP A 130 17.03 -6.84 2.02
C ASP A 130 18.01 -5.76 1.58
N ILE A 131 18.01 -5.37 0.30
CA ILE A 131 18.89 -4.31 -0.21
C ILE A 131 18.53 -2.96 0.41
N TRP A 132 17.24 -2.72 0.67
CA TRP A 132 16.80 -1.49 1.33
C TRP A 132 17.33 -1.39 2.76
N ARG A 133 17.30 -2.49 3.53
CA ARG A 133 17.80 -2.55 4.93
C ARG A 133 19.32 -2.57 5.01
N PHE A 134 19.95 -3.30 4.10
CA PHE A 134 21.39 -3.55 4.06
C PHE A 134 21.92 -3.17 2.67
N PRO A 135 22.04 -1.86 2.40
CA PRO A 135 22.60 -1.43 1.13
C PRO A 135 24.03 -1.96 0.97
N PRO A 136 24.43 -2.40 -0.23
CA PRO A 136 25.83 -2.64 -0.51
C PRO A 136 26.63 -1.36 -0.22
N ASN A 137 27.84 -1.53 0.32
CA ASN A 137 28.68 -0.41 0.80
C ASN A 137 29.09 0.57 -0.32
N ASP A 138 28.95 0.17 -1.58
CA ASP A 138 29.30 0.97 -2.75
C ASP A 138 28.03 1.54 -3.38
N ARG A 139 27.65 2.75 -2.99
CA ARG A 139 26.58 3.52 -3.65
C ARG A 139 27.18 4.71 -4.39
N GLU A 140 27.47 4.54 -5.67
CA GLU A 140 27.26 5.62 -6.64
C GLU A 140 25.82 5.48 -7.17
N PHE A 141 24.93 6.36 -6.74
CA PHE A 141 23.60 6.58 -7.33
C PHE A 141 23.52 8.00 -7.87
#